data_AF-A0A9D8MTP7-F1
#
_entry.id   AF-A0A9D8MTP7-F1
#
_cell.length_a   1.000
_cell.length_b   1.000
_cell.length_c   1.000
_cell.angle_alpha   90.00
_cell.angle_beta   90.00
_cell.angle_gamma   90.00
#
_symmetry.space_group_name_H-M   'P 1'
#
loop_
_entity.id
_entity.type
_entity.pdbx_description
1 polymer ?
#
loop_
_entity_poly.entity_id
_entity_poly.type
_entity_poly.pdbx_seq_one_letter_code
_entity_poly.pdbx_strand_id
1 'polypeptide(L)'
;MTSALDAKPSAEAAAIVAPYKTRVDSIMAPPLGLSRVAMTAKRPESLLGNWAADVMVEGGTATGLEPADMGLVNVGGLRNNMPEGIVRRGDIMLISPFENRLVVLEMKGS
;
A
#
# COMPACT_ATOMS: atom_id res chain seq x y z
N MET A 1 23.50 7.49 19.65
CA MET A 1 23.66 8.87 19.15
C MET A 1 22.29 9.49 18.81
N THR A 2 21.36 8.77 18.18
CA THR A 2 20.00 9.28 17.86
C THR A 2 19.00 9.25 19.02
N SER A 3 19.05 8.24 19.90
CA SER A 3 18.08 8.10 21.01
C SER A 3 17.99 9.29 21.98
N ALA A 4 19.10 9.99 22.21
CA ALA A 4 19.12 11.19 23.07
C ALA A 4 18.47 12.41 22.41
N LEU A 5 18.50 12.48 21.07
CA LEU A 5 17.83 13.52 20.28
C LEU A 5 16.34 13.21 20.11
N ASP A 6 15.99 11.92 19.93
CA ASP A 6 14.61 11.46 19.83
C ASP A 6 13.83 11.60 21.16
N ALA A 7 14.53 11.63 22.31
CA ALA A 7 13.93 11.76 23.63
C ALA A 7 13.37 13.16 23.93
N LYS A 8 13.76 14.18 23.15
CA LYS A 8 13.31 15.57 23.33
C LYS A 8 12.95 16.20 21.98
N PRO A 9 11.84 15.77 21.36
CA PRO A 9 11.39 16.35 20.11
C PRO A 9 11.11 17.85 20.30
N SER A 10 11.51 18.67 19.32
CA SER A 10 11.27 20.12 19.35
C SER A 10 9.78 20.42 19.24
N ALA A 11 9.24 21.12 20.24
CA ALA A 11 7.85 21.57 20.25
C ALA A 11 7.56 22.54 19.10
N GLU A 12 8.53 23.37 18.71
CA GLU A 12 8.41 24.30 17.59
C GLU A 12 8.29 23.55 16.25
N ALA A 13 9.12 22.52 16.04
CA ALA A 13 9.04 21.67 14.85
C ALA A 13 7.71 20.89 14.80
N ALA A 14 7.25 20.38 15.95
CA ALA A 14 5.96 19.70 16.04
C ALA A 14 4.80 20.65 15.70
N ALA A 15 4.85 21.90 16.16
CA ALA A 15 3.84 22.92 15.84
C ALA A 15 3.80 23.25 14.34
N ILE A 16 4.95 23.29 13.67
CA ILE A 16 5.04 23.47 12.21
C ILE A 16 4.37 22.30 11.46
N VAL A 17 4.59 21.07 11.91
CA VAL A 17 4.07 19.86 11.25
C VAL A 17 2.59 19.61 11.53
N ALA A 18 2.09 20.05 12.69
CA ALA A 18 0.72 19.80 13.16
C ALA A 18 -0.39 20.03 12.12
N PRO A 19 -0.49 21.19 11.43
CA PRO A 19 -1.55 21.41 10.45
C PRO A 19 -1.50 20.45 9.26
N TYR A 20 -0.29 20.12 8.78
CA TYR A 20 -0.10 19.14 7.71
C TYR A 20 -0.47 17.74 8.16
N LYS A 21 -0.09 17.38 9.39
CA LYS A 21 -0.45 16.10 10.00
C LYS A 21 -1.96 15.91 10.05
N THR A 22 -2.73 16.92 10.48
CA THR A 22 -4.20 16.82 10.51
C THR A 22 -4.77 16.51 9.12
N ARG A 23 -4.26 17.17 8.07
CA ARG A 23 -4.71 16.91 6.69
C ARG A 23 -4.33 15.52 6.22
N VAL A 24 -3.09 15.11 6.43
CA VAL A 24 -2.60 13.77 6.05
C VAL A 24 -3.38 12.68 6.79
N ASP A 25 -3.57 12.83 8.10
CA ASP A 25 -4.31 11.86 8.91
C ASP A 25 -5.75 11.72 8.40
N SER A 26 -6.41 12.80 7.96
CA SER A 26 -7.77 12.72 7.39
C SER A 26 -7.85 11.88 6.10
N ILE A 27 -6.76 11.80 5.34
CA ILE A 27 -6.65 11.02 4.10
C ILE A 27 -6.29 9.57 4.41
N MET A 28 -5.42 9.35 5.41
CA MET A 28 -4.83 8.04 5.72
C MET A 28 -5.70 7.21 6.68
N ALA A 29 -6.45 7.84 7.57
CA ALA A 29 -7.21 7.19 8.64
C ALA A 29 -8.48 6.41 8.21
N PRO A 30 -9.20 6.74 7.11
CA PRO A 30 -10.44 6.06 6.77
C PRO A 30 -10.27 4.53 6.62
N PRO A 31 -11.13 3.71 7.25
CA PRO A 31 -11.09 2.26 7.11
C PRO A 31 -11.60 1.85 5.72
N LEU A 32 -10.92 0.88 5.10
CA LEU A 32 -11.31 0.28 3.82
C LEU A 32 -11.88 -1.13 3.99
N GLY A 33 -11.42 -1.87 4.99
CA GLY A 33 -11.88 -3.24 5.21
C GLY A 33 -11.17 -3.93 6.37
N LEU A 34 -11.26 -5.26 6.37
CA LEU A 34 -10.65 -6.13 7.38
C LEU A 34 -9.76 -7.16 6.71
N SER A 35 -8.52 -7.26 7.15
CA SER A 35 -7.67 -8.42 6.86
C SER A 35 -7.73 -9.40 8.01
N ARG A 36 -8.02 -10.68 7.72
CA ARG A 36 -8.09 -11.72 8.75
C ARG A 36 -6.73 -12.17 9.27
N VAL A 37 -5.67 -11.88 8.52
CA VAL A 37 -4.28 -12.26 8.83
C VAL A 37 -3.34 -11.14 8.40
N ALA A 38 -2.19 -11.04 9.04
CA ALA A 38 -1.12 -10.20 8.51
C ALA A 38 -0.55 -10.81 7.22
N MET A 39 -0.23 -9.99 6.22
CA MET A 39 0.39 -10.45 4.96
C MET A 39 1.71 -9.73 4.73
N THR A 40 2.79 -10.50 4.70
CA THR A 40 4.15 -9.97 4.51
C THR A 40 4.62 -10.23 3.07
N ALA A 41 5.14 -9.19 2.41
CA ALA A 41 5.79 -9.35 1.10
C ALA A 41 7.10 -10.14 1.24
N LYS A 42 7.28 -11.19 0.44
CA LYS A 42 8.51 -12.00 0.40
C LYS A 42 8.73 -12.58 -0.99
N ARG A 43 9.95 -13.06 -1.23
CA ARG A 43 10.34 -13.80 -2.43
C ARG A 43 10.43 -15.31 -2.13
N PRO A 44 10.22 -16.20 -3.11
CA PRO A 44 9.77 -15.89 -4.47
C PRO A 44 8.27 -15.54 -4.54
N GLU A 45 7.48 -15.99 -3.58
CA GLU A 45 6.02 -15.84 -3.54
C GLU A 45 5.56 -15.42 -2.14
N SER A 46 4.47 -14.63 -2.06
CA SER A 46 3.90 -14.20 -0.79
C SER A 46 2.40 -14.01 -0.87
N LEU A 47 1.72 -14.18 0.27
CA LEU A 47 0.27 -13.96 0.36
C LEU A 47 -0.12 -12.53 -0.06
N LEU A 48 0.69 -11.52 0.31
CA LEU A 48 0.47 -10.14 -0.11
C LEU A 48 0.67 -9.94 -1.61
N GLY A 49 1.66 -10.61 -2.21
CA GLY A 49 1.90 -10.58 -3.65
C GLY A 49 0.75 -11.21 -4.44
N ASN A 50 0.26 -12.35 -3.97
CA ASN A 50 -0.88 -13.03 -4.57
C ASN A 50 -2.14 -12.16 -4.49
N TRP A 51 -2.45 -11.65 -3.30
CA TRP A 51 -3.59 -10.73 -3.10
C TRP A 51 -3.47 -9.47 -3.97
N ALA A 52 -2.29 -8.87 -4.09
CA ALA A 52 -2.09 -7.69 -4.93
C ALA A 52 -2.29 -8.01 -6.43
N ALA A 53 -1.84 -9.17 -6.90
CA ALA A 53 -2.08 -9.62 -8.26
C ALA A 53 -3.57 -9.84 -8.55
N ASP A 54 -4.30 -10.48 -7.62
CA ASP A 54 -5.75 -10.69 -7.74
C ASP A 54 -6.49 -9.34 -7.81
N VAL A 55 -6.14 -8.39 -6.93
CA VAL A 55 -6.70 -7.03 -6.94
C VAL A 55 -6.44 -6.29 -8.25
N MET A 56 -5.29 -6.51 -8.91
CA MET A 56 -5.03 -5.89 -10.20
C MET A 56 -5.97 -6.42 -11.29
N VAL A 57 -6.25 -7.72 -11.29
CA VAL A 57 -7.19 -8.33 -12.26
C VAL A 57 -8.61 -7.86 -11.98
N GLU A 58 -9.10 -8.06 -10.75
CA GLU A 58 -10.47 -7.70 -10.36
C GLU A 58 -10.72 -6.20 -10.45
N GLY A 59 -9.77 -5.40 -9.94
CA GLY A 59 -9.84 -3.94 -9.94
C GLY A 59 -9.74 -3.34 -11.34
N GLY A 60 -8.97 -3.97 -12.24
CA GLY A 60 -8.90 -3.56 -13.65
C GLY A 60 -10.26 -3.65 -14.31
N THR A 61 -10.90 -4.81 -14.24
CA THR A 61 -12.25 -5.00 -14.79
C THR A 61 -13.27 -4.09 -14.12
N ALA A 62 -13.23 -3.94 -12.79
CA ALA A 62 -14.15 -3.05 -12.06
C ALA A 62 -14.02 -1.56 -12.43
N THR A 63 -12.86 -1.15 -12.94
CA THR A 63 -12.58 0.24 -13.38
C THR A 63 -12.74 0.44 -14.88
N GLY A 64 -13.25 -0.58 -15.60
CA GLY A 64 -13.54 -0.51 -17.04
C GLY A 64 -12.32 -0.76 -17.94
N LEU A 65 -11.22 -1.30 -17.40
CA LEU A 65 -10.14 -1.85 -18.23
C LEU A 65 -10.58 -3.20 -18.82
N GLU A 66 -9.96 -3.56 -19.94
CA GLU A 66 -10.16 -4.87 -20.57
C GLU A 66 -9.85 -6.00 -19.58
N PRO A 67 -10.61 -7.10 -19.58
CA PRO A 67 -10.31 -8.26 -18.76
C PRO A 67 -8.89 -8.79 -19.04
N ALA A 68 -8.15 -9.08 -17.98
CA ALA A 68 -6.81 -9.67 -18.06
C ALA A 68 -6.82 -11.09 -17.49
N ASP A 69 -6.07 -12.00 -18.10
CA ASP A 69 -5.96 -13.39 -17.64
C ASP A 69 -5.10 -13.54 -16.38
N MET A 70 -4.20 -12.58 -16.12
CA MET A 70 -3.30 -12.59 -14.96
C MET A 70 -2.89 -11.20 -14.51
N GLY A 71 -2.65 -11.06 -13.21
CA GLY A 71 -2.04 -9.88 -12.60
C GLY A 71 -0.55 -10.09 -12.39
N LEU A 72 0.26 -9.07 -12.71
CA LEU A 72 1.70 -9.09 -12.47
C LEU A 72 2.13 -7.88 -11.66
N VAL A 73 2.62 -8.12 -10.45
CA VAL A 73 3.22 -7.11 -9.58
C VAL A 73 4.66 -7.48 -9.26
N ASN A 74 5.57 -6.51 -9.35
CA ASN A 74 6.94 -6.70 -8.90
C ASN A 74 7.00 -6.64 -7.37
N VAL A 75 7.59 -7.64 -6.71
CA VAL A 75 7.71 -7.69 -5.25
C VAL A 75 8.41 -6.44 -4.67
N GLY A 76 9.36 -5.84 -5.40
CA GLY A 76 10.03 -4.62 -4.97
C GLY A 76 9.13 -3.39 -4.90
N GLY A 77 7.99 -3.41 -5.60
CA GLY A 77 6.95 -2.39 -5.58
C GLY A 77 6.06 -2.44 -4.33
N LEU A 78 6.05 -3.57 -3.61
CA LEU A 78 5.34 -3.73 -2.34
C LEU A 78 6.26 -3.26 -1.19
N ARG A 79 5.92 -2.14 -0.57
CA ARG A 79 6.82 -1.40 0.35
C ARG A 79 6.46 -1.53 1.82
N ASN A 80 5.30 -2.12 2.12
CA ASN A 80 4.87 -2.38 3.49
C ASN A 80 4.08 -3.71 3.55
N ASN A 81 3.81 -4.17 4.77
CA ASN A 81 3.00 -5.35 5.02
C ASN A 81 1.52 -4.97 5.22
N MET A 82 0.62 -5.90 4.87
CA MET A 82 -0.79 -5.78 5.25
C MET A 82 -0.94 -6.11 6.75
N PRO A 83 -1.53 -5.22 7.56
CA PRO A 83 -1.80 -5.52 8.97
C PRO A 83 -2.94 -6.55 9.10
N GLU A 84 -2.96 -7.29 10.21
CA GLU A 84 -4.15 -8.01 10.64
C GLU A 84 -5.15 -7.03 11.27
N GLY A 85 -6.44 -7.24 11.05
CA GLY A 85 -7.51 -6.39 11.55
C GLY A 85 -7.91 -5.29 10.56
N ILE A 86 -8.25 -4.11 11.08
CA ILE A 86 -8.77 -3.00 10.27
C ILE A 86 -7.68 -2.48 9.34
N VAL A 87 -7.93 -2.58 8.04
CA VAL A 87 -7.10 -2.01 6.98
C VAL A 87 -7.62 -0.63 6.65
N ARG A 88 -6.76 0.38 6.73
CA ARG A 88 -7.06 1.77 6.39
C ARG A 88 -6.49 2.13 5.03
N ARG A 89 -6.96 3.25 4.48
CA ARG A 89 -6.41 3.80 3.24
C ARG A 89 -4.90 4.00 3.33
N GLY A 90 -4.40 4.47 4.48
CA GLY A 90 -2.96 4.64 4.70
C GLY A 90 -2.17 3.35 4.60
N ASP A 91 -2.72 2.21 5.05
CA ASP A 91 -2.04 0.92 4.96
C ASP A 91 -1.82 0.51 3.50
N ILE A 92 -2.86 0.68 2.66
CA ILE A 92 -2.78 0.42 1.21
C ILE A 92 -1.80 1.37 0.50
N MET A 93 -1.85 2.67 0.82
CA MET A 93 -0.93 3.66 0.26
C MET A 93 0.53 3.37 0.64
N LEU A 94 0.78 2.85 1.85
CA LEU A 94 2.12 2.46 2.28
C LEU A 94 2.58 1.15 1.62
N ILE A 95 1.67 0.23 1.32
CA ILE A 95 1.98 -0.99 0.56
C ILE A 95 2.39 -0.64 -0.87
N SER A 96 1.66 0.26 -1.55
CA SER A 96 1.95 0.69 -2.93
C SER A 96 2.10 2.21 -3.05
N PRO A 97 3.27 2.77 -2.64
CA PRO A 97 3.43 4.22 -2.47
C PRO A 97 3.78 4.98 -3.75
N PHE A 98 3.96 4.30 -4.89
CA PHE A 98 4.50 4.90 -6.10
C PHE A 98 3.45 5.50 -7.04
N GLU A 99 2.17 5.46 -6.65
CA GLU A 99 1.05 5.91 -7.49
C GLU A 99 1.09 5.31 -8.91
N ASN A 100 1.50 4.05 -9.01
CA ASN A 100 1.56 3.34 -10.28
C ASN A 100 0.18 3.26 -10.93
N ARG A 101 0.14 3.40 -12.25
CA ARG A 101 -1.09 3.17 -13.02
C ARG A 101 -1.27 1.69 -13.29
N LEU A 102 -2.50 1.22 -13.16
CA LEU A 102 -2.89 -0.10 -13.65
C LEU A 102 -2.98 -0.05 -15.18
N VAL A 103 -2.35 -1.01 -15.85
CA VAL A 103 -2.33 -1.13 -17.31
C VAL A 103 -2.60 -2.59 -17.69
N VAL A 104 -3.31 -2.78 -18.80
CA VAL A 104 -3.54 -4.10 -19.41
C VAL A 104 -2.68 -4.18 -20.66
N LEU A 105 -1.94 -5.28 -20.80
CA LEU A 105 -1.02 -5.51 -21.91
C LEU A 105 -1.33 -6.88 -22.54
N GLU A 106 -1.34 -6.93 -23.86
CA GLU A 106 -1.37 -8.19 -24.61
C GLU A 106 0.07 -8.59 -24.97
N MET A 107 0.45 -9.82 -24.64
CA MET A 107 1.80 -10.33 -24.84
C MET A 107 1.79 -11.74 -25.41
N LYS A 108 2.73 -12.02 -26.32
CA LYS A 108 3.03 -13.40 -26.71
C LYS A 108 3.80 -14.09 -25.57
N GLY A 109 3.53 -15.36 -25.33
CA GLY A 109 4.24 -16.15 -24.31
C GLY A 109 5.65 -16.63 -24.70
N SER A 110 6.13 -16.24 -25.89
CA SER A 110 7.38 -16.71 -26.52
C SER A 110 8.47 -15.65 -26.52
#